data_AF-A0A842XQX0-F1
#
_entry.id   AF-A0A842XQX0-F1
#
_cell.length_a   1.000
_cell.length_b   1.000
_cell.length_c   1.000
_cell.angle_alpha   90.00
_cell.angle_beta   90.00
_cell.angle_gamma   90.00
#
_symmetry.space_group_name_H-M   'P 1'
#
loop_
_entity.id
_entity.type
_entity.pdbx_description
1 polymer ?
#
loop_
_entity_poly.entity_id
_entity_poly.type
_entity_poly.pdbx_seq_one_letter_code
_entity_poly.pdbx_strand_id
1 'polypeptide(L)'
;MRKMMVALVVLISAMLVSILVISYLWKSNEHGPIVIQGDAYIDETDGVVSGSGTESDPYVIEGWEIIQDYYAVAIENTRAHIIVRNLTIIGSQNPSYAVSPSSFCGISIANCTNLTIEHCTIECCNGVYIGDSSDVTLRRNEIVSSFRICSLSGCSEICLRDNLLIGIGPFYPYSSTVEFVACKSISVTDNSLKNATFDLHELDEGQLRSLSIDSSNSVGGFPFLFRVNESAIHYDSQAFGQIILLGCTDIRLSNLSFEYLPRPITILQCSDIAISDVYMANCGIGIEINDSIGVALVRSSGINTSTCMRHSDEIVVAENDFIGESMLHLDVPESYVNITVVHNNFLNIDSSMVTVTWVGIGDPVDWVNFSFGYPSGGNYWATYAHMGDYCSGPYQNIQGADGIADTPFMIQETIAGLPYTMDPYPLMAPWSP
;
A
#
# COMPACT_ATOMS: atom_id res chain seq x y z
N MET A 1 19.06 -54.06 24.10
CA MET A 1 19.93 -52.86 24.02
C MET A 1 20.96 -52.93 22.89
N ARG A 2 21.89 -53.89 22.84
CA ARG A 2 22.95 -53.94 21.81
C ARG A 2 22.47 -54.01 20.34
N LYS A 3 21.38 -54.75 20.05
CA LYS A 3 20.79 -54.85 18.69
C LYS A 3 20.05 -53.57 18.24
N MET A 4 19.43 -52.84 19.18
CA MET A 4 18.80 -51.53 18.89
C MET A 4 19.85 -50.45 18.64
N MET A 5 20.97 -50.49 19.35
CA MET A 5 22.06 -49.53 19.15
C MET A 5 22.74 -49.68 17.79
N VAL A 6 22.91 -50.92 17.31
CA VAL A 6 23.47 -51.18 15.97
C VAL A 6 22.50 -50.76 14.86
N ALA A 7 21.20 -51.02 15.01
CA ALA A 7 20.19 -50.56 14.05
C ALA A 7 20.11 -49.03 13.97
N LEU A 8 20.22 -48.34 15.12
CA LEU A 8 20.22 -46.88 15.19
C LEU A 8 21.48 -46.28 14.54
N VAL A 9 22.66 -46.88 14.75
CA VAL A 9 23.91 -46.42 14.11
C VAL A 9 23.89 -46.63 12.60
N VAL A 10 23.31 -47.74 12.11
CA VAL A 10 23.15 -48.01 10.66
C VAL A 10 22.13 -47.06 10.03
N LEU A 11 21.06 -46.70 10.73
CA LEU A 11 20.08 -45.69 10.27
C LEU A 11 20.71 -44.30 10.21
N ILE A 12 21.48 -43.90 11.24
CA ILE A 12 22.16 -42.61 11.27
C ILE A 12 23.23 -42.52 10.18
N SER A 13 24.00 -43.59 9.93
CA SER A 13 25.00 -43.61 8.86
C SER A 13 24.36 -43.63 7.46
N ALA A 14 23.24 -44.33 7.27
CA ALA A 14 22.48 -44.27 6.02
C ALA A 14 21.88 -42.87 5.77
N MET A 15 21.38 -42.21 6.82
CA MET A 15 20.90 -40.82 6.74
C MET A 15 22.03 -39.83 6.41
N LEU A 16 23.19 -39.97 7.02
CA LEU A 16 24.37 -39.15 6.73
C LEU A 16 24.89 -39.36 5.29
N VAL A 17 24.88 -40.60 4.79
CA VAL A 17 25.24 -40.89 3.40
C VAL A 17 24.19 -40.32 2.44
N SER A 18 22.90 -40.38 2.75
CA SER A 18 21.86 -39.73 1.92
C SER A 18 21.95 -38.20 1.94
N ILE A 19 22.29 -37.58 3.08
CA ILE A 19 22.52 -36.13 3.17
C ILE A 19 23.75 -35.73 2.36
N LEU A 20 24.83 -36.52 2.43
CA LEU A 20 26.04 -36.31 1.62
C LEU A 20 25.78 -36.50 0.11
N VAL A 21 24.95 -37.48 -0.26
CA VAL A 21 24.53 -37.71 -1.66
C VAL A 21 23.60 -36.59 -2.16
N ILE A 22 22.68 -36.09 -1.33
CA ILE A 22 21.84 -34.92 -1.64
C ILE A 22 22.70 -33.65 -1.80
N SER A 23 23.69 -33.43 -0.93
CA SER A 23 24.63 -32.31 -1.06
C SER A 23 25.58 -32.43 -2.25
N TYR A 24 25.85 -33.65 -2.75
CA TYR A 24 26.69 -33.89 -3.92
C TYR A 24 25.91 -33.86 -5.24
N LEU A 25 24.57 -34.04 -5.18
CA LEU A 25 23.66 -33.90 -6.32
C LEU A 25 23.16 -32.45 -6.52
N TRP A 26 23.33 -31.56 -5.54
CA TRP A 26 23.29 -30.11 -5.75
C TRP A 26 24.60 -29.64 -6.38
N LYS A 27 24.75 -29.94 -7.67
CA LYS A 27 25.40 -28.96 -8.53
C LYS A 27 24.30 -27.94 -8.82
N SER A 28 24.44 -26.71 -8.33
CA SER A 28 23.46 -25.66 -8.61
C SER A 28 23.24 -25.57 -10.13
N ASN A 29 21.98 -25.53 -10.57
CA ASN A 29 21.64 -25.12 -11.94
C ASN A 29 21.79 -23.60 -12.01
N GLU A 30 22.98 -23.10 -11.72
CA GLU A 30 23.28 -21.68 -11.79
C GLU A 30 23.22 -21.22 -13.25
N HIS A 31 22.48 -20.13 -13.48
CA HIS A 31 22.47 -19.41 -14.74
C HIS A 31 22.84 -17.95 -14.49
N GLY A 32 23.47 -17.32 -15.49
CA GLY A 32 23.61 -15.87 -15.50
C GLY A 32 22.24 -15.17 -15.64
N PRO A 33 22.23 -13.84 -15.76
CA PRO A 33 21.01 -13.13 -16.14
C PRO A 33 20.46 -13.66 -17.47
N ILE A 34 19.15 -13.81 -17.55
CA ILE A 34 18.45 -14.15 -18.80
C ILE A 34 17.91 -12.85 -19.39
N VAL A 35 18.24 -12.59 -20.66
CA VAL A 35 17.85 -11.35 -21.34
C VAL A 35 17.33 -11.68 -22.73
N ILE A 36 16.01 -11.59 -22.91
CA ILE A 36 15.33 -11.80 -24.19
C ILE A 36 14.94 -10.45 -24.77
N GLN A 37 15.40 -10.16 -25.98
CA GLN A 37 15.15 -8.87 -26.68
C GLN A 37 14.40 -9.05 -28.01
N GLY A 38 13.28 -9.76 -27.94
CA GLY A 38 12.39 -10.03 -29.06
C GLY A 38 12.51 -11.44 -29.63
N ASP A 39 11.57 -11.81 -30.50
CA ASP A 39 11.33 -13.20 -30.93
C ASP A 39 12.53 -13.88 -31.61
N ALA A 40 13.45 -13.11 -32.22
CA ALA A 40 14.64 -13.64 -32.89
C ALA A 40 15.78 -14.00 -31.93
N TYR A 41 15.66 -13.63 -30.65
CA TYR A 41 16.67 -13.76 -29.61
C TYR A 41 16.12 -14.62 -28.46
N ILE A 42 15.52 -15.76 -28.81
CA ILE A 42 15.01 -16.75 -27.85
C ILE A 42 15.60 -18.10 -28.23
N ASP A 43 16.70 -18.45 -27.58
CA ASP A 43 17.35 -19.75 -27.75
C ASP A 43 17.87 -20.36 -26.43
N GLU A 44 18.58 -21.49 -26.53
CA GLU A 44 19.11 -22.21 -25.37
C GLU A 44 20.10 -21.37 -24.53
N THR A 45 20.76 -20.38 -25.13
CA THR A 45 21.66 -19.45 -24.42
C THR A 45 20.91 -18.45 -23.55
N ASP A 46 19.62 -18.26 -23.81
CA ASP A 46 18.70 -17.45 -23.02
C ASP A 46 17.96 -18.26 -21.96
N GLY A 47 18.51 -19.42 -21.57
CA GLY A 47 17.95 -20.28 -20.54
C GLY A 47 16.73 -21.11 -20.98
N VAL A 48 16.41 -21.12 -22.28
CA VAL A 48 15.34 -21.97 -22.84
C VAL A 48 15.78 -23.43 -22.79
N VAL A 49 14.94 -24.29 -22.22
CA VAL A 49 15.20 -25.74 -22.11
C VAL A 49 14.33 -26.58 -23.06
N SER A 50 13.23 -26.03 -23.58
CA SER A 50 12.37 -26.69 -24.57
C SER A 50 11.39 -25.72 -25.24
N GLY A 51 10.72 -26.18 -26.29
CA GLY A 51 9.64 -25.47 -26.97
C GLY A 51 10.05 -24.71 -28.23
N SER A 52 9.06 -24.23 -28.98
CA SER A 52 9.23 -23.47 -30.22
C SER A 52 8.58 -22.09 -30.21
N GLY A 53 7.99 -21.69 -29.08
CA GLY A 53 7.37 -20.37 -28.89
C GLY A 53 5.94 -20.25 -29.44
N THR A 54 5.30 -21.35 -29.82
CA THR A 54 3.90 -21.37 -30.27
C THR A 54 2.96 -21.62 -29.09
N GLU A 55 1.67 -21.29 -29.21
CA GLU A 55 0.68 -21.56 -28.15
C GLU A 55 0.65 -23.04 -27.73
N SER A 56 0.77 -23.95 -28.71
CA SER A 56 0.79 -25.40 -28.47
C SER A 56 2.14 -25.94 -27.99
N ASP A 57 3.21 -25.16 -28.15
CA ASP A 57 4.59 -25.55 -27.85
C ASP A 57 5.41 -24.32 -27.43
N PRO A 58 5.11 -23.73 -26.26
CA PRO A 58 5.71 -22.49 -25.79
C PRO A 58 7.19 -22.70 -25.44
N TYR A 59 8.00 -21.64 -25.55
CA TYR A 59 9.35 -21.68 -24.99
C TYR A 59 9.27 -21.86 -23.48
N VAL A 60 10.08 -22.77 -22.94
CA VAL A 60 10.12 -23.06 -21.49
C VAL A 60 11.49 -22.66 -20.96
N ILE A 61 11.50 -21.76 -19.98
CA ILE A 61 12.68 -21.37 -19.19
C ILE A 61 12.46 -21.94 -17.79
N GLU A 62 13.28 -22.91 -17.38
CA GLU A 62 12.97 -23.72 -16.19
C GLU A 62 14.19 -24.16 -15.38
N GLY A 63 14.02 -24.12 -14.04
CA GLY A 63 14.90 -24.82 -13.11
C GLY A 63 16.24 -24.16 -12.85
N TRP A 64 16.39 -22.88 -13.22
CA TRP A 64 17.60 -22.10 -13.01
C TRP A 64 17.60 -21.40 -11.65
N GLU A 65 18.80 -21.31 -11.06
CA GLU A 65 19.13 -20.44 -9.94
C GLU A 65 19.91 -19.24 -10.48
N ILE A 66 19.39 -18.03 -10.23
CA ILE A 66 19.98 -16.78 -10.74
C ILE A 66 20.22 -15.86 -9.55
N ILE A 67 21.50 -15.60 -9.27
CA ILE A 67 21.93 -14.67 -8.23
C ILE A 67 22.44 -13.41 -8.91
N GLN A 68 21.67 -12.32 -8.82
CA GLN A 68 21.98 -11.08 -9.53
C GLN A 68 21.47 -9.85 -8.79
N ASP A 69 22.34 -8.84 -8.62
CA ASP A 69 21.98 -7.62 -7.91
C ASP A 69 21.08 -6.69 -8.74
N TYR A 70 21.13 -6.74 -10.08
CA TYR A 70 20.37 -5.85 -10.97
C TYR A 70 19.07 -6.52 -11.48
N TYR A 71 18.94 -6.90 -12.76
CA TYR A 71 17.81 -7.73 -13.24
C TYR A 71 18.25 -9.18 -13.42
N ALA A 72 17.45 -10.15 -12.93
CA ALA A 72 17.76 -11.57 -13.09
C ALA A 72 17.15 -12.14 -14.39
N VAL A 73 15.90 -11.78 -14.69
CA VAL A 73 15.24 -12.13 -15.96
C VAL A 73 14.63 -10.87 -16.57
N ALA A 74 15.01 -10.55 -17.80
CA ALA A 74 14.43 -9.47 -18.58
C ALA A 74 13.86 -10.03 -19.88
N ILE A 75 12.57 -9.82 -20.14
CA ILE A 75 11.89 -10.26 -21.36
C ILE A 75 11.23 -9.04 -22.00
N GLU A 76 11.73 -8.66 -23.17
CA GLU A 76 11.32 -7.44 -23.85
C GLU A 76 10.92 -7.72 -25.30
N ASN A 77 9.92 -6.98 -25.78
CA ASN A 77 9.57 -6.90 -27.21
C ASN A 77 9.23 -8.25 -27.89
N THR A 78 8.68 -9.21 -27.15
CA THR A 78 8.32 -10.53 -27.70
C THR A 78 6.81 -10.72 -27.82
N ARG A 79 6.41 -11.53 -28.80
CA ARG A 79 5.04 -12.03 -28.96
C ARG A 79 4.98 -13.56 -28.90
N ALA A 80 6.12 -14.23 -28.73
CA ALA A 80 6.20 -15.67 -28.56
C ALA A 80 5.53 -16.10 -27.26
N HIS A 81 5.01 -17.34 -27.23
CA HIS A 81 4.50 -17.93 -26.01
C HIS A 81 5.66 -18.43 -25.16
N ILE A 82 5.79 -17.92 -23.93
CA ILE A 82 6.89 -18.28 -23.01
C ILE A 82 6.34 -18.64 -21.64
N ILE A 83 6.85 -19.74 -21.09
CA ILE A 83 6.64 -20.16 -19.71
C ILE A 83 7.97 -20.02 -18.96
N VAL A 84 7.99 -19.16 -17.96
CA VAL A 84 9.07 -19.05 -16.97
C VAL A 84 8.63 -19.80 -15.73
N ARG A 85 9.34 -20.86 -15.34
CA ARG A 85 8.92 -21.65 -14.18
C ARG A 85 10.02 -22.26 -13.34
N ASN A 86 9.70 -22.55 -12.08
CA ASN A 86 10.62 -23.21 -11.15
C ASN A 86 11.98 -22.52 -11.07
N LEU A 87 12.02 -21.19 -11.19
CA LEU A 87 13.23 -20.40 -11.03
C LEU A 87 13.41 -20.01 -9.56
N THR A 88 14.66 -20.03 -9.10
CA THR A 88 15.07 -19.42 -7.84
C THR A 88 15.86 -18.16 -8.16
N ILE A 89 15.34 -16.99 -7.80
CA ILE A 89 15.95 -15.70 -8.08
C ILE A 89 16.29 -15.02 -6.75
N ILE A 90 17.55 -14.64 -6.58
CA ILE A 90 18.02 -13.91 -5.40
C ILE A 90 18.77 -12.67 -5.89
N GLY A 91 18.30 -11.48 -5.49
CA GLY A 91 18.94 -10.22 -5.82
C GLY A 91 19.07 -9.27 -4.64
N SER A 92 19.48 -8.05 -4.94
CA SER A 92 19.68 -7.02 -3.91
C SER A 92 18.37 -6.74 -3.16
N GLN A 93 18.44 -6.60 -1.83
CA GLN A 93 17.30 -6.23 -0.97
C GLN A 93 17.37 -4.77 -0.51
N ASN A 94 18.27 -3.95 -1.04
CA ASN A 94 18.41 -2.56 -0.60
C ASN A 94 17.45 -1.62 -1.38
N PRO A 95 16.43 -1.03 -0.72
CA PRO A 95 15.45 -0.17 -1.37
C PRO A 95 16.05 1.11 -1.96
N SER A 96 17.25 1.53 -1.51
CA SER A 96 17.92 2.75 -1.99
C SER A 96 18.33 2.65 -3.47
N TYR A 97 18.34 1.45 -4.05
CA TYR A 97 18.78 1.21 -5.43
C TYR A 97 17.62 1.23 -6.45
N ALA A 98 16.39 1.00 -6.00
CA ALA A 98 15.24 0.83 -6.89
C ALA A 98 14.58 2.17 -7.24
N VAL A 99 15.30 2.99 -8.01
CA VAL A 99 14.80 4.30 -8.48
C VAL A 99 13.63 4.20 -9.47
N SER A 100 13.42 3.03 -10.09
CA SER A 100 12.35 2.73 -11.04
C SER A 100 11.78 1.34 -10.76
N PRO A 101 10.47 1.08 -11.02
CA PRO A 101 9.88 -0.25 -10.87
C PRO A 101 10.58 -1.37 -11.65
N SER A 102 11.19 -1.04 -12.80
CA SER A 102 11.91 -2.01 -13.65
C SER A 102 13.36 -2.26 -13.24
N SER A 103 13.93 -1.43 -12.37
CA SER A 103 15.33 -1.57 -11.91
C SER A 103 15.41 -2.50 -10.71
N PHE A 104 16.53 -3.24 -10.56
CA PHE A 104 16.72 -4.15 -9.42
C PHE A 104 15.56 -5.15 -9.24
N CYS A 105 15.00 -5.58 -10.36
CA CYS A 105 13.80 -6.41 -10.43
C CYS A 105 14.17 -7.88 -10.66
N GLY A 106 13.51 -8.80 -9.95
CA GLY A 106 13.70 -10.24 -10.18
C GLY A 106 13.31 -10.63 -11.61
N ILE A 107 12.09 -10.28 -12.02
CA ILE A 107 11.61 -10.49 -13.39
C ILE A 107 11.02 -9.20 -13.94
N SER A 108 11.61 -8.68 -15.02
CA SER A 108 11.12 -7.51 -15.74
C SER A 108 10.55 -7.93 -17.10
N ILE A 109 9.29 -7.59 -17.34
CA ILE A 109 8.59 -7.80 -18.62
C ILE A 109 8.25 -6.44 -19.20
N ALA A 110 8.61 -6.18 -20.46
CA ALA A 110 8.29 -4.92 -21.11
C ALA A 110 7.87 -5.11 -22.58
N ASN A 111 6.71 -4.55 -22.96
CA ASN A 111 6.18 -4.65 -24.31
C ASN A 111 6.08 -6.10 -24.80
N CYS A 112 5.44 -6.98 -24.03
CA CYS A 112 5.33 -8.42 -24.31
C CYS A 112 3.88 -8.90 -24.31
N THR A 113 3.65 -10.09 -24.87
CA THR A 113 2.40 -10.83 -24.67
C THR A 113 2.61 -12.34 -24.62
N ASN A 114 1.61 -13.11 -24.22
CA ASN A 114 1.63 -14.57 -24.15
C ASN A 114 2.63 -15.15 -23.13
N LEU A 115 2.70 -14.59 -21.92
CA LEU A 115 3.66 -15.01 -20.90
C LEU A 115 2.99 -15.68 -19.70
N THR A 116 3.59 -16.76 -19.19
CA THR A 116 3.24 -17.33 -17.89
C THR A 116 4.48 -17.41 -17.00
N ILE A 117 4.40 -16.84 -15.81
CA ILE A 117 5.39 -16.97 -14.75
C ILE A 117 4.77 -17.84 -13.65
N GLU A 118 5.33 -19.03 -13.43
CA GLU A 118 4.78 -19.96 -12.45
C GLU A 118 5.80 -20.67 -11.56
N HIS A 119 5.44 -20.94 -10.31
CA HIS A 119 6.28 -21.74 -9.41
C HIS A 119 7.70 -21.17 -9.19
N CYS A 120 7.89 -19.86 -9.36
CA CYS A 120 9.16 -19.20 -9.08
C CYS A 120 9.24 -18.74 -7.62
N THR A 121 10.43 -18.79 -7.05
CA THR A 121 10.79 -18.14 -5.78
C THR A 121 11.68 -16.95 -6.09
N ILE A 122 11.21 -15.74 -5.75
CA ILE A 122 11.86 -14.47 -6.10
C ILE A 122 12.10 -13.69 -4.83
N GLU A 123 13.36 -13.37 -4.54
CA GLU A 123 13.77 -12.52 -3.43
C GLU A 123 14.61 -11.35 -3.96
N CYS A 124 13.96 -10.22 -4.27
CA CYS A 124 14.61 -9.03 -4.85
C CYS A 124 14.07 -7.72 -4.28
N CYS A 125 14.74 -6.59 -4.55
CA CYS A 125 14.26 -5.27 -4.17
C CYS A 125 12.91 -4.98 -4.83
N ASN A 126 12.82 -5.10 -6.16
CA ASN A 126 11.54 -5.19 -6.87
C ASN A 126 11.31 -6.66 -7.25
N GLY A 127 10.12 -7.21 -6.99
CA GLY A 127 9.82 -8.61 -7.28
C GLY A 127 9.62 -8.84 -8.78
N VAL A 128 8.45 -8.42 -9.29
CA VAL A 128 8.09 -8.55 -10.72
C VAL A 128 7.56 -7.23 -11.27
N TYR A 129 8.09 -6.79 -12.40
CA TYR A 129 7.62 -5.63 -13.15
C TYR A 129 7.00 -6.07 -14.47
N ILE A 130 5.83 -5.51 -14.81
CA ILE A 130 5.14 -5.74 -16.07
C ILE A 130 4.76 -4.39 -16.67
N GLY A 131 5.51 -3.95 -17.67
CA GLY A 131 5.31 -2.69 -18.39
C GLY A 131 4.73 -2.90 -19.79
N ASP A 132 3.74 -2.10 -20.17
CA ASP A 132 3.20 -2.01 -21.54
C ASP A 132 2.90 -3.37 -22.20
N SER A 133 2.44 -4.35 -21.40
CA SER A 133 2.30 -5.75 -21.81
C SER A 133 0.87 -6.24 -21.67
N SER A 134 0.54 -7.34 -22.35
CA SER A 134 -0.79 -7.96 -22.29
C SER A 134 -0.77 -9.47 -22.24
N ASP A 135 -1.82 -10.10 -21.72
CA ASP A 135 -1.89 -11.58 -21.61
C ASP A 135 -0.67 -12.16 -20.89
N VAL A 136 -0.53 -11.76 -19.63
CA VAL A 136 0.52 -12.25 -18.73
C VAL A 136 -0.11 -12.85 -17.49
N THR A 137 0.25 -14.09 -17.18
CA THR A 137 -0.22 -14.79 -15.97
C THR A 137 0.93 -14.97 -14.98
N LEU A 138 0.77 -14.48 -13.76
CA LEU A 138 1.59 -14.79 -12.61
C LEU A 138 0.83 -15.76 -11.72
N ARG A 139 1.33 -16.99 -11.56
CA ARG A 139 0.67 -17.96 -10.69
C ARG A 139 1.57 -18.84 -9.84
N ARG A 140 1.18 -19.10 -8.59
CA ARG A 140 1.91 -20.00 -7.69
C ARG A 140 3.36 -19.60 -7.46
N ASN A 141 3.64 -18.30 -7.49
CA ASN A 141 4.95 -17.77 -7.17
C ASN A 141 5.02 -17.37 -5.70
N GLU A 142 6.22 -17.46 -5.14
CA GLU A 142 6.57 -16.86 -3.85
C GLU A 142 7.48 -15.66 -4.15
N ILE A 143 6.97 -14.46 -3.88
CA ILE A 143 7.67 -13.21 -4.19
C ILE A 143 7.89 -12.44 -2.89
N VAL A 144 9.15 -12.34 -2.48
CA VAL A 144 9.61 -11.57 -1.32
C VAL A 144 10.30 -10.32 -1.84
N SER A 145 9.84 -9.15 -1.39
CA SER A 145 10.41 -7.88 -1.84
C SER A 145 10.53 -6.84 -0.74
N SER A 146 11.66 -6.13 -0.76
CA SER A 146 11.94 -4.99 0.12
C SER A 146 11.45 -3.65 -0.41
N PHE A 147 10.88 -3.62 -1.62
CA PHE A 147 10.26 -2.44 -2.17
C PHE A 147 8.95 -2.81 -2.89
N ARG A 148 8.87 -2.85 -4.23
CA ARG A 148 7.62 -3.23 -4.92
C ARG A 148 7.57 -4.73 -5.18
N ILE A 149 6.54 -5.41 -4.64
CA ILE A 149 6.40 -6.86 -4.84
C ILE A 149 6.04 -7.14 -6.30
N CYS A 150 5.03 -6.45 -6.80
CA CYS A 150 4.64 -6.50 -8.20
C CYS A 150 4.18 -5.11 -8.64
N SER A 151 4.68 -4.64 -9.79
CA SER A 151 4.28 -3.36 -10.37
C SER A 151 3.77 -3.58 -11.79
N LEU A 152 2.52 -3.20 -12.00
CA LEU A 152 1.78 -3.32 -13.25
C LEU A 152 1.63 -1.92 -13.85
N SER A 153 2.28 -1.65 -14.99
CA SER A 153 2.31 -0.32 -15.59
C SER A 153 1.91 -0.37 -17.07
N GLY A 154 0.86 0.37 -17.45
CA GLY A 154 0.41 0.47 -18.85
C GLY A 154 -0.07 -0.86 -19.46
N CYS A 155 -0.35 -1.86 -18.62
CA CYS A 155 -0.60 -3.23 -19.05
C CYS A 155 -2.10 -3.58 -19.08
N SER A 156 -2.45 -4.68 -19.75
CA SER A 156 -3.83 -5.18 -19.76
C SER A 156 -3.93 -6.69 -19.77
N GLU A 157 -5.07 -7.27 -19.39
CA GLU A 157 -5.27 -8.73 -19.45
C GLU A 157 -4.21 -9.49 -18.64
N ILE A 158 -3.95 -9.01 -17.42
CA ILE A 158 -3.01 -9.64 -16.50
C ILE A 158 -3.79 -10.50 -15.51
N CYS A 159 -3.26 -11.68 -15.20
CA CYS A 159 -3.83 -12.59 -14.21
C CYS A 159 -2.83 -12.84 -13.08
N LEU A 160 -3.14 -12.40 -11.87
CA LEU A 160 -2.39 -12.71 -10.65
C LEU A 160 -3.19 -13.72 -9.85
N ARG A 161 -2.72 -14.97 -9.75
CA ARG A 161 -3.45 -15.99 -9.01
C ARG A 161 -2.61 -16.95 -8.18
N ASP A 162 -3.12 -17.41 -7.05
CA ASP A 162 -2.43 -18.38 -6.19
C ASP A 162 -1.00 -17.94 -5.76
N ASN A 163 -0.67 -16.65 -5.73
CA ASN A 163 0.69 -16.20 -5.35
C ASN A 163 0.79 -15.90 -3.84
N LEU A 164 1.97 -16.15 -3.29
CA LEU A 164 2.38 -15.69 -1.96
C LEU A 164 3.27 -14.45 -2.12
N LEU A 165 2.76 -13.31 -1.66
CA LEU A 165 3.35 -11.99 -1.88
C LEU A 165 3.76 -11.39 -0.53
N ILE A 166 5.06 -11.24 -0.29
CA ILE A 166 5.61 -10.87 1.01
C ILE A 166 6.41 -9.58 0.90
N GLY A 167 5.93 -8.56 1.60
CA GLY A 167 6.59 -7.27 1.73
C GLY A 167 7.39 -7.14 3.02
N ILE A 168 8.09 -6.02 3.15
CA ILE A 168 8.73 -5.60 4.40
C ILE A 168 7.84 -4.68 5.24
N GLY A 169 6.59 -4.46 4.84
CA GLY A 169 5.63 -3.63 5.57
C GLY A 169 5.64 -2.16 5.15
N PRO A 170 5.14 -1.29 6.04
CA PRO A 170 5.03 0.13 5.78
C PRO A 170 6.36 0.85 6.07
N PHE A 171 7.22 0.98 5.07
CA PHE A 171 8.35 1.91 5.09
C PHE A 171 8.04 3.05 4.12
N TYR A 172 7.89 4.28 4.61
CA TYR A 172 7.74 5.47 3.76
C TYR A 172 9.08 5.81 3.09
N PRO A 173 9.11 6.29 1.82
CA PRO A 173 8.00 6.45 0.86
C PRO A 173 7.73 5.18 0.03
N TYR A 174 8.23 4.02 0.47
CA TYR A 174 8.50 2.85 -0.34
C TYR A 174 7.71 1.61 0.11
N SER A 175 6.39 1.74 0.23
CA SER A 175 5.57 0.66 0.76
C SER A 175 5.57 -0.57 -0.13
N SER A 176 5.71 -1.75 0.48
CA SER A 176 5.57 -3.02 -0.23
C SER A 176 4.14 -3.28 -0.65
N THR A 177 3.83 -3.03 -1.92
CA THR A 177 2.49 -3.20 -2.49
C THR A 177 2.53 -3.97 -3.79
N VAL A 178 1.35 -4.46 -4.19
CA VAL A 178 1.04 -4.78 -5.58
C VAL A 178 0.46 -3.50 -6.17
N GLU A 179 1.23 -2.84 -7.02
CA GLU A 179 0.95 -1.51 -7.55
C GLU A 179 0.35 -1.61 -8.95
N PHE A 180 -0.70 -0.82 -9.19
CA PHE A 180 -1.45 -0.78 -10.44
C PHE A 180 -1.40 0.65 -11.00
N VAL A 181 -0.78 0.82 -12.16
CA VAL A 181 -0.61 2.11 -12.83
C VAL A 181 -1.07 2.01 -14.27
N ALA A 182 -2.02 2.86 -14.66
CA ALA A 182 -2.54 2.94 -16.04
C ALA A 182 -2.92 1.58 -16.67
N CYS A 183 -3.41 0.63 -15.86
CA CYS A 183 -3.68 -0.74 -16.28
C CYS A 183 -5.19 -1.04 -16.36
N LYS A 184 -5.57 -2.05 -17.15
CA LYS A 184 -6.98 -2.44 -17.31
C LYS A 184 -7.17 -3.94 -17.47
N SER A 185 -8.38 -4.45 -17.23
CA SER A 185 -8.71 -5.87 -17.39
C SER A 185 -7.77 -6.78 -16.57
N ILE A 186 -7.57 -6.45 -15.30
CA ILE A 186 -6.69 -7.23 -14.41
C ILE A 186 -7.55 -8.14 -13.54
N SER A 187 -7.16 -9.42 -13.47
CA SER A 187 -7.80 -10.42 -12.61
C SER A 187 -6.86 -10.83 -11.48
N VAL A 188 -7.37 -10.81 -10.25
CA VAL A 188 -6.58 -11.08 -9.04
C VAL A 188 -7.38 -12.00 -8.13
N THR A 189 -6.94 -13.23 -7.95
CA THR A 189 -7.68 -14.29 -7.22
C THR A 189 -6.73 -15.17 -6.41
N ASP A 190 -7.16 -15.68 -5.27
CA ASP A 190 -6.44 -16.67 -4.46
C ASP A 190 -5.01 -16.26 -4.04
N ASN A 191 -4.67 -14.96 -4.02
CA ASN A 191 -3.36 -14.50 -3.56
C ASN A 191 -3.35 -14.27 -2.05
N SER A 192 -2.19 -14.51 -1.43
CA SER A 192 -1.95 -14.24 0.00
C SER A 192 -0.87 -13.17 0.14
N LEU A 193 -1.24 -11.99 0.61
CA LEU A 193 -0.34 -10.89 0.88
C LEU A 193 0.05 -10.88 2.36
N LYS A 194 1.34 -10.64 2.65
CA LYS A 194 1.87 -10.44 4.01
C LYS A 194 2.67 -9.15 4.05
N ASN A 195 2.41 -8.31 5.06
CA ASN A 195 3.04 -7.00 5.23
C ASN A 195 2.98 -6.15 3.94
N ALA A 196 1.87 -6.27 3.21
CA ALA A 196 1.67 -5.71 1.89
C ALA A 196 0.18 -5.56 1.59
N THR A 197 -0.15 -4.66 0.68
CA THR A 197 -1.52 -4.39 0.24
C THR A 197 -1.59 -4.23 -1.27
N PHE A 198 -2.80 -4.30 -1.85
CA PHE A 198 -3.04 -3.82 -3.20
C PHE A 198 -3.07 -2.30 -3.22
N ASP A 199 -2.51 -1.66 -4.24
CA ASP A 199 -2.50 -0.21 -4.37
C ASP A 199 -3.07 0.24 -5.72
N LEU A 200 -4.21 0.93 -5.68
CA LEU A 200 -5.03 1.28 -6.83
C LEU A 200 -5.13 2.81 -7.08
N HIS A 201 -4.35 3.62 -6.36
CA HIS A 201 -4.55 5.08 -6.33
C HIS A 201 -4.20 5.80 -7.65
N GLU A 202 -3.47 5.18 -8.56
CA GLU A 202 -3.08 5.76 -9.86
C GLU A 202 -3.99 5.33 -11.03
N LEU A 203 -5.17 4.79 -10.74
CA LEU A 203 -6.11 4.34 -11.77
C LEU A 203 -7.27 5.33 -11.97
N ASP A 204 -7.64 5.56 -13.23
CA ASP A 204 -8.86 6.30 -13.57
C ASP A 204 -10.13 5.46 -13.39
N GLU A 205 -11.31 6.09 -13.48
CA GLU A 205 -12.60 5.40 -13.29
C GLU A 205 -12.78 4.20 -14.25
N GLY A 206 -12.39 4.35 -15.52
CA GLY A 206 -12.53 3.30 -16.52
C GLY A 206 -11.61 2.12 -16.24
N GLN A 207 -10.40 2.40 -15.78
CA GLN A 207 -9.41 1.41 -15.36
C GLN A 207 -9.88 0.66 -14.10
N LEU A 208 -10.31 1.38 -13.07
CA LEU A 208 -10.83 0.82 -11.82
C LEU A 208 -12.02 -0.13 -12.06
N ARG A 209 -12.96 0.27 -12.93
CA ARG A 209 -14.13 -0.55 -13.29
C ARG A 209 -13.77 -1.81 -14.10
N SER A 210 -12.56 -1.89 -14.65
CA SER A 210 -12.10 -3.04 -15.41
C SER A 210 -11.38 -4.11 -14.57
N LEU A 211 -11.15 -3.83 -13.28
CA LEU A 211 -10.48 -4.76 -12.37
C LEU A 211 -11.44 -5.81 -11.83
N SER A 212 -10.95 -7.03 -11.68
CA SER A 212 -11.64 -8.15 -11.01
C SER A 212 -10.74 -8.68 -9.89
N ILE A 213 -10.83 -8.05 -8.72
CA ILE A 213 -10.12 -8.46 -7.49
C ILE A 213 -11.17 -8.96 -6.50
N ASP A 214 -11.25 -10.26 -6.28
CA ASP A 214 -12.32 -10.84 -5.46
C ASP A 214 -11.86 -11.21 -4.04
N SER A 215 -12.81 -11.66 -3.23
CA SER A 215 -12.61 -11.99 -1.82
C SER A 215 -11.86 -13.30 -1.57
N SER A 216 -11.41 -14.01 -2.61
CA SER A 216 -10.51 -15.16 -2.45
C SER A 216 -9.09 -14.73 -2.04
N ASN A 217 -8.73 -13.46 -2.29
CA ASN A 217 -7.48 -12.90 -1.82
C ASN A 217 -7.50 -12.65 -0.30
N SER A 218 -6.33 -12.73 0.31
CA SER A 218 -6.13 -12.42 1.73
C SER A 218 -4.96 -11.45 1.92
N VAL A 219 -5.07 -10.61 2.94
CA VAL A 219 -4.03 -9.65 3.33
C VAL A 219 -3.78 -9.81 4.83
N GLY A 220 -2.53 -10.05 5.22
CA GLY A 220 -2.18 -10.31 6.63
C GLY A 220 -2.85 -11.55 7.22
N GLY A 221 -3.34 -12.48 6.39
CA GLY A 221 -4.13 -13.65 6.81
C GLY A 221 -5.62 -13.36 7.04
N PHE A 222 -6.08 -12.15 6.78
CA PHE A 222 -7.49 -11.75 6.88
C PHE A 222 -8.11 -11.55 5.49
N PRO A 223 -9.45 -11.62 5.37
CA PRO A 223 -10.15 -11.38 4.11
C PRO A 223 -9.83 -10.02 3.50
N PHE A 224 -9.65 -9.98 2.19
CA PHE A 224 -9.64 -8.75 1.40
C PHE A 224 -11.07 -8.33 1.05
N LEU A 225 -11.39 -7.05 1.22
CA LEU A 225 -12.70 -6.49 0.90
C LEU A 225 -12.58 -5.46 -0.23
N PHE A 226 -13.12 -5.79 -1.41
CA PHE A 226 -13.32 -4.83 -2.51
C PHE A 226 -14.80 -4.70 -2.83
N ARG A 227 -15.30 -3.46 -2.88
CA ARG A 227 -16.69 -3.15 -3.21
C ARG A 227 -16.75 -2.06 -4.26
N VAL A 228 -17.66 -2.24 -5.21
CA VAL A 228 -17.76 -1.40 -6.41
C VAL A 228 -19.23 -1.04 -6.65
N ASN A 229 -19.57 0.25 -6.55
CA ASN A 229 -20.95 0.77 -6.69
C ASN A 229 -21.98 0.09 -5.78
N GLU A 230 -21.57 -0.23 -4.56
CA GLU A 230 -22.44 -0.83 -3.54
C GLU A 230 -22.96 0.25 -2.59
N SER A 231 -24.11 0.00 -1.96
CA SER A 231 -24.70 0.99 -1.05
C SER A 231 -25.40 0.40 0.16
N ALA A 232 -25.52 1.19 1.23
CA ALA A 232 -26.25 0.85 2.44
C ALA A 232 -25.72 -0.43 3.14
N ILE A 233 -24.39 -0.54 3.26
CA ILE A 233 -23.73 -1.68 3.91
C ILE A 233 -23.00 -1.19 5.17
N HIS A 234 -23.11 -1.96 6.25
CA HIS A 234 -22.42 -1.71 7.50
C HIS A 234 -21.48 -2.88 7.83
N TYR A 235 -20.20 -2.56 7.95
CA TYR A 235 -19.17 -3.44 8.48
C TYR A 235 -18.87 -3.02 9.92
N ASP A 236 -19.11 -3.93 10.86
CA ASP A 236 -18.92 -3.75 12.28
C ASP A 236 -18.18 -4.94 12.89
N SER A 237 -17.05 -4.68 13.54
CA SER A 237 -16.26 -5.69 14.28
C SER A 237 -15.74 -6.88 13.47
N GLN A 238 -15.86 -6.88 12.13
CA GLN A 238 -15.25 -7.92 11.30
C GLN A 238 -13.75 -7.66 11.12
N ALA A 239 -12.97 -8.73 11.05
CA ALA A 239 -11.55 -8.62 10.74
C ALA A 239 -11.33 -8.60 9.23
N PHE A 240 -10.69 -7.55 8.72
CA PHE A 240 -10.28 -7.41 7.32
C PHE A 240 -8.78 -7.18 7.26
N GLY A 241 -8.17 -7.66 6.18
CA GLY A 241 -6.76 -7.41 5.89
C GLY A 241 -6.54 -6.12 5.12
N GLN A 242 -7.53 -5.74 4.31
CA GLN A 242 -7.58 -4.48 3.59
C GLN A 242 -9.01 -4.26 3.09
N ILE A 243 -9.43 -3.00 3.04
CA ILE A 243 -10.71 -2.54 2.54
C ILE A 243 -10.46 -1.52 1.43
N ILE A 244 -11.06 -1.76 0.27
CA ILE A 244 -11.12 -0.81 -0.84
C ILE A 244 -12.58 -0.62 -1.23
N LEU A 245 -13.05 0.63 -1.17
CA LEU A 245 -14.38 1.02 -1.65
C LEU A 245 -14.22 1.89 -2.89
N LEU A 246 -14.99 1.58 -3.93
CA LEU A 246 -15.02 2.31 -5.20
C LEU A 246 -16.46 2.68 -5.57
N GLY A 247 -16.76 3.96 -5.75
CA GLY A 247 -18.10 4.36 -6.21
C GLY A 247 -19.23 4.02 -5.25
N CYS A 248 -18.93 3.73 -3.97
CA CYS A 248 -19.90 3.24 -3.00
C CYS A 248 -20.59 4.41 -2.27
N THR A 249 -21.80 4.17 -1.77
CA THR A 249 -22.60 5.19 -1.05
C THR A 249 -23.22 4.66 0.25
N ASP A 250 -23.30 5.45 1.31
CA ASP A 250 -23.91 5.03 2.60
C ASP A 250 -23.26 3.74 3.13
N ILE A 251 -21.93 3.74 3.23
CA ILE A 251 -21.16 2.65 3.83
C ILE A 251 -20.68 3.06 5.21
N ARG A 252 -20.84 2.16 6.18
CA ARG A 252 -20.33 2.34 7.54
C ARG A 252 -19.22 1.33 7.82
N LEU A 253 -18.08 1.80 8.31
CA LEU A 253 -16.94 1.02 8.78
C LEU A 253 -16.75 1.31 10.27
N SER A 254 -17.03 0.34 11.15
CA SER A 254 -16.92 0.53 12.60
C SER A 254 -16.21 -0.59 13.34
N ASN A 255 -15.53 -0.25 14.44
CA ASN A 255 -14.88 -1.21 15.34
C ASN A 255 -13.86 -2.10 14.61
N LEU A 256 -13.01 -1.49 13.79
CA LEU A 256 -12.01 -2.18 12.97
C LEU A 256 -10.60 -1.95 13.52
N SER A 257 -9.69 -2.89 13.29
CA SER A 257 -8.31 -2.82 13.76
C SER A 257 -7.34 -3.27 12.68
N PHE A 258 -6.32 -2.46 12.42
CA PHE A 258 -5.27 -2.76 11.44
C PHE A 258 -3.88 -2.48 12.01
N GLU A 259 -2.93 -3.37 11.75
CA GLU A 259 -1.56 -3.19 12.21
C GLU A 259 -0.57 -3.59 11.12
N TYR A 260 0.51 -2.82 10.99
CA TYR A 260 1.65 -3.18 10.13
C TYR A 260 1.29 -3.40 8.64
N LEU A 261 0.39 -2.55 8.13
CA LEU A 261 -0.09 -2.60 6.76
C LEU A 261 0.14 -1.27 6.04
N PRO A 262 0.62 -1.28 4.78
CA PRO A 262 0.78 -0.05 4.02
C PRO A 262 -0.47 0.79 3.84
N ARG A 263 -1.57 0.18 3.35
CA ARG A 263 -2.81 0.88 2.99
C ARG A 263 -4.07 0.07 3.36
N PRO A 264 -4.43 0.03 4.66
CA PRO A 264 -5.54 -0.76 5.15
C PRO A 264 -6.92 -0.34 4.61
N ILE A 265 -7.23 0.96 4.57
CA ILE A 265 -8.52 1.47 4.09
C ILE A 265 -8.29 2.48 2.96
N THR A 266 -8.87 2.20 1.80
CA THR A 266 -8.86 3.11 0.63
C THR A 266 -10.28 3.36 0.16
N ILE A 267 -10.67 4.63 0.07
CA ILE A 267 -11.98 5.12 -0.33
C ILE A 267 -11.81 5.94 -1.61
N LEU A 268 -12.40 5.49 -2.71
CA LEU A 268 -12.25 6.11 -4.03
C LEU A 268 -13.64 6.44 -4.59
N GLN A 269 -13.86 7.70 -4.98
CA GLN A 269 -15.08 8.10 -5.68
C GLN A 269 -16.37 7.75 -4.92
N CYS A 270 -16.32 7.75 -3.59
CA CYS A 270 -17.45 7.34 -2.75
C CYS A 270 -18.24 8.55 -2.24
N SER A 271 -19.45 8.29 -1.76
CA SER A 271 -20.30 9.27 -1.09
C SER A 271 -20.81 8.75 0.25
N ASP A 272 -21.06 9.63 1.21
CA ASP A 272 -21.74 9.28 2.47
C ASP A 272 -21.07 8.09 3.21
N ILE A 273 -19.77 8.19 3.45
CA ILE A 273 -19.00 7.13 4.13
C ILE A 273 -18.76 7.53 5.58
N ALA A 274 -19.12 6.65 6.52
CA ALA A 274 -18.80 6.85 7.93
C ALA A 274 -17.77 5.82 8.40
N ILE A 275 -16.66 6.31 8.91
CA ILE A 275 -15.57 5.53 9.49
C ILE A 275 -15.51 5.90 10.96
N SER A 276 -15.76 4.95 11.86
CA SER A 276 -15.71 5.23 13.28
C SER A 276 -15.10 4.13 14.13
N ASP A 277 -14.54 4.49 15.28
CA ASP A 277 -14.06 3.51 16.25
C ASP A 277 -13.02 2.56 15.62
N VAL A 278 -12.14 3.11 14.76
CA VAL A 278 -11.08 2.38 14.06
C VAL A 278 -9.75 2.59 14.76
N TYR A 279 -9.03 1.50 15.01
CA TYR A 279 -7.67 1.53 15.54
C TYR A 279 -6.66 1.13 14.46
N MET A 280 -5.60 1.92 14.30
CA MET A 280 -4.49 1.62 13.39
C MET A 280 -3.14 1.84 14.07
N ALA A 281 -2.22 0.91 13.90
CA ALA A 281 -0.86 1.05 14.44
C ALA A 281 0.23 0.62 13.45
N ASN A 282 1.24 1.50 13.30
CA ASN A 282 2.38 1.32 12.43
C ASN A 282 1.96 0.95 11.00
N CYS A 283 0.97 1.66 10.47
CA CYS A 283 0.54 1.55 9.08
C CYS A 283 1.18 2.68 8.25
N GLY A 284 1.18 2.53 6.93
CA GLY A 284 1.64 3.59 6.03
C GLY A 284 0.61 4.73 5.96
N ILE A 285 -0.09 4.81 4.83
CA ILE A 285 -1.32 5.59 4.74
C ILE A 285 -2.45 4.69 5.24
N GLY A 286 -2.80 4.82 6.51
CA GLY A 286 -3.84 4.03 7.18
C GLY A 286 -5.20 4.16 6.52
N ILE A 287 -5.61 5.41 6.30
CA ILE A 287 -6.86 5.77 5.63
C ILE A 287 -6.52 6.71 4.48
N GLU A 288 -6.90 6.31 3.27
CA GLU A 288 -6.86 7.16 2.09
C GLU A 288 -8.28 7.43 1.59
N ILE A 289 -8.58 8.70 1.31
CA ILE A 289 -9.85 9.16 0.75
C ILE A 289 -9.53 10.01 -0.48
N ASN A 290 -9.91 9.54 -1.66
CA ASN A 290 -9.69 10.27 -2.91
C ASN A 290 -11.03 10.48 -3.65
N ASP A 291 -11.19 11.67 -4.22
CA ASP A 291 -12.31 12.02 -5.11
C ASP A 291 -13.69 11.72 -4.53
N SER A 292 -13.85 11.85 -3.21
CA SER A 292 -15.05 11.42 -2.47
C SER A 292 -15.77 12.60 -1.81
N ILE A 293 -17.06 12.44 -1.51
CA ILE A 293 -17.88 13.47 -0.86
C ILE A 293 -18.59 12.92 0.38
N GLY A 294 -18.72 13.70 1.44
CA GLY A 294 -19.50 13.29 2.60
C GLY A 294 -18.84 12.13 3.36
N VAL A 295 -17.55 12.27 3.71
CA VAL A 295 -16.83 11.24 4.47
C VAL A 295 -16.56 11.73 5.88
N ALA A 296 -16.97 10.95 6.88
CA ALA A 296 -16.73 11.23 8.29
C ALA A 296 -15.77 10.19 8.89
N LEU A 297 -14.64 10.65 9.45
CA LEU A 297 -13.70 9.88 10.27
C LEU A 297 -13.82 10.34 11.71
N VAL A 298 -14.37 9.49 12.59
CA VAL A 298 -14.72 9.89 13.96
C VAL A 298 -14.30 8.86 15.01
N ARG A 299 -13.89 9.29 16.21
CA ARG A 299 -13.55 8.39 17.34
C ARG A 299 -12.54 7.29 16.99
N SER A 300 -11.59 7.58 16.11
CA SER A 300 -10.59 6.62 15.65
C SER A 300 -9.21 6.99 16.19
N SER A 301 -8.31 6.01 16.30
CA SER A 301 -6.97 6.20 16.85
C SER A 301 -5.92 5.66 15.89
N GLY A 302 -4.98 6.52 15.49
CA GLY A 302 -3.81 6.17 14.69
C GLY A 302 -2.52 6.33 15.47
N ILE A 303 -1.70 5.28 15.54
CA ILE A 303 -0.33 5.32 16.09
C ILE A 303 0.65 5.12 14.93
N ASN A 304 1.55 6.08 14.70
CA ASN A 304 2.50 6.08 13.57
C ASN A 304 1.83 5.70 12.25
N THR A 305 0.68 6.30 11.96
CA THR A 305 -0.16 5.98 10.80
C THR A 305 -0.74 7.25 10.21
N SER A 306 -0.60 7.44 8.90
CA SER A 306 -1.08 8.66 8.24
C SER A 306 -2.50 8.53 7.71
N THR A 307 -3.25 9.62 7.75
CA THR A 307 -4.52 9.79 7.02
C THR A 307 -4.28 10.76 5.86
N CYS A 308 -4.71 10.38 4.66
CA CYS A 308 -4.52 11.17 3.45
C CYS A 308 -5.86 11.39 2.75
N MET A 309 -6.12 12.63 2.36
CA MET A 309 -7.35 13.02 1.69
C MET A 309 -6.98 13.84 0.46
N ARG A 310 -7.50 13.49 -0.72
CA ARG A 310 -7.26 14.23 -1.95
C ARG A 310 -8.54 14.48 -2.73
N HIS A 311 -8.66 15.68 -3.29
CA HIS A 311 -9.75 16.03 -4.21
C HIS A 311 -11.16 15.69 -3.67
N SER A 312 -11.36 15.82 -2.35
CA SER A 312 -12.57 15.37 -1.66
C SER A 312 -13.28 16.52 -0.95
N ASP A 313 -14.61 16.43 -0.82
CA ASP A 313 -15.49 17.48 -0.28
C ASP A 313 -16.41 16.96 0.84
N GLU A 314 -16.98 17.85 1.65
CA GLU A 314 -17.84 17.52 2.80
C GLU A 314 -17.20 16.48 3.73
N ILE A 315 -15.97 16.75 4.16
CA ILE A 315 -15.17 15.83 4.97
C ILE A 315 -15.20 16.25 6.43
N VAL A 316 -15.40 15.29 7.33
CA VAL A 316 -15.35 15.51 8.78
C VAL A 316 -14.29 14.61 9.40
N VAL A 317 -13.31 15.21 10.06
CA VAL A 317 -12.31 14.51 10.89
C VAL A 317 -12.49 15.02 12.31
N ALA A 318 -13.11 14.21 13.17
CA ALA A 318 -13.43 14.67 14.52
C ALA A 318 -13.19 13.61 15.60
N GLU A 319 -12.83 14.04 16.80
CA GLU A 319 -12.74 13.14 17.96
C GLU A 319 -11.72 12.01 17.78
N ASN A 320 -10.70 12.19 16.93
CA ASN A 320 -9.69 11.18 16.68
C ASN A 320 -8.40 11.43 17.46
N ASP A 321 -7.68 10.35 17.77
CA ASP A 321 -6.35 10.40 18.36
C ASP A 321 -5.29 10.16 17.27
N PHE A 322 -4.48 11.18 16.97
CA PHE A 322 -3.29 11.06 16.15
C PHE A 322 -2.08 10.99 17.08
N ILE A 323 -1.37 9.87 17.08
CA ILE A 323 -0.33 9.55 18.06
C ILE A 323 1.00 9.25 17.36
N GLY A 324 2.10 9.74 17.94
CA GLY A 324 3.46 9.43 17.48
C GLY A 324 3.82 10.18 16.20
N GLU A 325 4.09 9.43 15.13
CA GLU A 325 4.42 9.95 13.78
C GLU A 325 3.20 10.01 12.84
N SER A 326 1.98 9.96 13.39
CA SER A 326 0.73 9.96 12.59
C SER A 326 0.47 11.31 11.94
N MET A 327 0.43 11.38 10.61
CA MET A 327 0.15 12.64 9.89
C MET A 327 -1.29 12.73 9.38
N LEU A 328 -1.82 13.94 9.26
CA LEU A 328 -3.03 14.24 8.49
C LEU A 328 -2.63 15.08 7.27
N HIS A 329 -2.79 14.52 6.08
CA HIS A 329 -2.53 15.21 4.81
C HIS A 329 -3.86 15.49 4.12
N LEU A 330 -4.10 16.77 3.82
CA LEU A 330 -5.28 17.27 3.14
C LEU A 330 -4.83 17.96 1.84
N ASP A 331 -5.17 17.37 0.70
CA ASP A 331 -4.96 17.94 -0.61
C ASP A 331 -6.29 18.52 -1.15
N VAL A 332 -6.38 19.84 -1.10
CA VAL A 332 -7.62 20.60 -1.30
C VAL A 332 -7.65 21.15 -2.74
N PRO A 333 -8.63 20.75 -3.58
CA PRO A 333 -8.77 21.23 -4.96
C PRO A 333 -9.22 22.69 -5.06
N GLU A 334 -9.19 23.26 -6.27
CA GLU A 334 -9.63 24.64 -6.58
C GLU A 334 -11.11 24.96 -6.28
N SER A 335 -11.98 23.96 -6.14
CA SER A 335 -13.40 24.17 -5.86
C SER A 335 -13.66 24.51 -4.40
N TYR A 336 -14.83 25.09 -4.08
CA TYR A 336 -15.27 25.22 -2.70
C TYR A 336 -15.27 23.85 -2.03
N VAL A 337 -14.50 23.70 -0.95
CA VAL A 337 -14.41 22.46 -0.17
C VAL A 337 -14.88 22.75 1.25
N ASN A 338 -15.66 21.83 1.82
CA ASN A 338 -16.12 21.88 3.20
C ASN A 338 -15.43 20.77 4.00
N ILE A 339 -14.21 21.03 4.46
CA ILE A 339 -13.49 20.12 5.36
C ILE A 339 -13.58 20.68 6.79
N THR A 340 -13.97 19.84 7.74
CA THR A 340 -13.98 20.16 9.17
C THR A 340 -13.03 19.22 9.92
N VAL A 341 -12.04 19.79 10.62
CA VAL A 341 -11.08 19.06 11.44
C VAL A 341 -11.15 19.61 12.86
N VAL A 342 -11.87 18.95 13.76
CA VAL A 342 -12.20 19.53 15.09
C VAL A 342 -12.15 18.48 16.18
N HIS A 343 -11.83 18.89 17.41
CA HIS A 343 -11.89 17.99 18.56
C HIS A 343 -11.01 16.73 18.43
N ASN A 344 -9.97 16.78 17.59
CA ASN A 344 -8.96 15.72 17.52
C ASN A 344 -7.84 15.99 18.53
N ASN A 345 -7.18 14.91 18.95
CA ASN A 345 -6.00 14.95 19.80
C ASN A 345 -4.76 14.67 18.95
N PHE A 346 -4.00 15.72 18.63
CA PHE A 346 -2.68 15.59 18.00
C PHE A 346 -1.62 15.43 19.09
N LEU A 347 -1.32 14.17 19.41
CA LEU A 347 -0.42 13.73 20.49
C LEU A 347 1.02 13.45 19.98
N ASN A 348 1.41 14.15 18.93
CA ASN A 348 2.64 13.91 18.19
C ASN A 348 3.85 14.63 18.79
N ILE A 349 5.02 14.28 18.27
CA ILE A 349 6.31 14.81 18.74
C ILE A 349 6.69 16.18 18.12
N ASP A 350 6.05 16.59 17.02
CA ASP A 350 6.33 17.87 16.36
C ASP A 350 5.06 18.57 15.81
N SER A 351 5.23 19.81 15.34
CA SER A 351 4.16 20.69 14.86
C SER A 351 3.84 20.56 13.36
N SER A 352 4.59 19.76 12.59
CA SER A 352 4.46 19.62 11.13
C SER A 352 3.50 18.51 10.67
N MET A 353 2.58 18.13 11.55
CA MET A 353 1.83 16.86 11.47
C MET A 353 0.53 16.96 10.67
N VAL A 354 0.02 18.17 10.50
CA VAL A 354 -1.11 18.45 9.61
C VAL A 354 -0.57 19.26 8.45
N THR A 355 -0.69 18.72 7.24
CA THR A 355 -0.34 19.43 6.02
C THR A 355 -1.60 19.68 5.22
N VAL A 356 -1.81 20.92 4.82
CA VAL A 356 -2.84 21.31 3.88
C VAL A 356 -2.14 21.76 2.60
N THR A 357 -2.16 20.93 1.56
CA THR A 357 -1.70 21.31 0.23
C THR A 357 -2.86 21.82 -0.60
N TRP A 358 -2.53 22.75 -1.50
CA TRP A 358 -3.48 23.28 -2.44
C TRP A 358 -2.93 23.17 -3.86
N VAL A 359 -3.81 22.78 -4.77
CA VAL A 359 -3.52 22.68 -6.19
C VAL A 359 -4.43 23.69 -6.90
N GLY A 360 -3.92 24.88 -7.26
CA GLY A 360 -4.70 25.83 -8.07
C GLY A 360 -4.20 27.25 -8.37
N ILE A 361 -5.10 28.16 -8.79
CA ILE A 361 -4.93 29.64 -8.85
C ILE A 361 -6.13 30.37 -8.15
N GLY A 362 -5.94 30.90 -6.93
CA GLY A 362 -6.98 31.61 -6.16
C GLY A 362 -6.60 31.82 -4.68
N ASP A 363 -7.26 32.76 -3.98
CA ASP A 363 -7.03 33.01 -2.56
C ASP A 363 -7.69 31.90 -1.70
N PRO A 364 -6.95 31.17 -0.84
CA PRO A 364 -7.47 30.12 0.01
C PRO A 364 -8.25 30.71 1.18
N VAL A 365 -9.52 31.01 0.97
CA VAL A 365 -10.38 31.52 2.05
C VAL A 365 -11.37 30.42 2.43
N ASP A 366 -11.24 29.94 3.67
CA ASP A 366 -12.22 29.10 4.41
C ASP A 366 -12.48 27.65 3.95
N TRP A 367 -11.51 26.95 3.33
CA TRP A 367 -11.73 25.56 2.86
C TRP A 367 -11.64 24.46 3.93
N VAL A 368 -10.87 24.73 4.99
CA VAL A 368 -10.71 23.78 6.11
C VAL A 368 -10.97 24.52 7.40
N ASN A 369 -12.00 24.06 8.13
CA ASN A 369 -12.38 24.62 9.40
C ASN A 369 -11.77 23.79 10.54
N PHE A 370 -10.88 24.41 11.33
CA PHE A 370 -10.23 23.77 12.46
C PHE A 370 -10.92 24.00 13.81
N SER A 371 -12.07 24.71 13.83
CA SER A 371 -12.79 24.98 15.07
C SER A 371 -14.29 25.21 14.85
N PHE A 372 -15.12 24.84 15.83
CA PHE A 372 -16.52 25.27 15.87
C PHE A 372 -16.74 26.67 16.46
N GLY A 373 -15.65 27.42 16.68
CA GLY A 373 -15.68 28.73 17.29
C GLY A 373 -15.78 28.67 18.83
N TYR A 374 -15.71 29.85 19.46
CA TYR A 374 -15.90 29.97 20.90
C TYR A 374 -17.37 29.76 21.31
N PRO A 375 -17.68 29.02 22.40
CA PRO A 375 -16.74 28.36 23.33
C PRO A 375 -16.48 26.88 22.99
N SER A 376 -16.93 26.39 21.83
CA SER A 376 -16.77 24.97 21.46
C SER A 376 -15.32 24.56 21.23
N GLY A 377 -14.46 25.49 20.84
CA GLY A 377 -13.03 25.24 20.63
C GLY A 377 -12.72 24.49 19.33
N GLY A 378 -11.46 24.13 19.18
CA GLY A 378 -10.90 23.41 18.03
C GLY A 378 -10.29 22.08 18.44
N ASN A 379 -9.04 21.84 18.08
CA ASN A 379 -8.31 20.60 18.36
C ASN A 379 -7.39 20.77 19.56
N TYR A 380 -6.94 19.65 20.12
CA TYR A 380 -5.86 19.62 21.08
C TYR A 380 -4.53 19.35 20.39
N TRP A 381 -3.53 20.18 20.68
CA TRP A 381 -2.19 20.10 20.10
C TRP A 381 -1.17 19.91 21.23
N ALA A 382 -0.66 18.70 21.41
CA ALA A 382 0.23 18.39 22.55
C ALA A 382 1.48 19.28 22.58
N THR A 383 2.01 19.63 21.40
CA THR A 383 3.17 20.52 21.25
C THR A 383 2.85 21.98 21.61
N TYR A 384 1.58 22.38 21.65
CA TYR A 384 1.11 23.73 21.98
C TYR A 384 0.53 23.86 23.39
N ALA A 385 0.37 22.75 24.13
CA ALA A 385 -0.26 22.72 25.44
C ALA A 385 0.45 23.55 26.54
N HIS A 386 1.64 24.09 26.26
CA HIS A 386 2.39 24.98 27.15
C HIS A 386 2.07 26.46 26.95
N MET A 387 1.21 26.81 25.98
CA MET A 387 0.70 28.16 25.78
C MET A 387 -0.25 28.57 26.91
N GLY A 388 -0.48 29.87 27.06
CA GLY A 388 -1.30 30.42 28.14
C GLY A 388 -2.79 30.26 27.90
N ASP A 389 -3.54 30.08 28.99
CA ASP A 389 -4.99 30.20 29.08
C ASP A 389 -5.26 31.07 30.32
N TYR A 390 -5.19 32.38 30.10
CA TYR A 390 -5.36 33.41 31.11
C TYR A 390 -6.56 34.31 30.80
N CYS A 391 -7.03 34.29 29.56
CA CYS A 391 -8.12 35.07 29.04
C CYS A 391 -9.23 34.16 28.48
N SER A 392 -10.40 34.74 28.30
CA SER A 392 -11.61 34.06 27.87
C SER A 392 -12.39 34.91 26.86
N GLY A 393 -13.48 34.32 26.36
CA GLY A 393 -14.38 34.97 25.43
C GLY A 393 -13.94 34.83 23.97
N PRO A 394 -14.79 35.27 23.01
CA PRO A 394 -14.55 35.04 21.58
C PRO A 394 -13.29 35.75 21.04
N TYR A 395 -12.76 36.75 21.76
CA TYR A 395 -11.53 37.46 21.39
C TYR A 395 -10.35 37.12 22.30
N GLN A 396 -10.51 36.18 23.24
CA GLN A 396 -9.46 35.74 24.17
C GLN A 396 -8.78 36.94 24.89
N ASN A 397 -9.59 37.87 25.38
CA ASN A 397 -9.12 39.13 25.97
C ASN A 397 -9.82 39.51 27.28
N ILE A 398 -10.68 38.63 27.81
CA ILE A 398 -11.36 38.82 29.10
C ILE A 398 -10.60 38.01 30.14
N GLN A 399 -10.08 38.64 31.19
CA GLN A 399 -9.33 37.93 32.23
C GLN A 399 -10.11 36.75 32.85
N GLY A 400 -9.51 35.56 32.86
CA GLY A 400 -10.05 34.32 33.39
C GLY A 400 -9.85 33.18 32.39
N ALA A 401 -9.37 32.03 32.87
CA ALA A 401 -9.15 30.84 32.04
C ALA A 401 -10.45 30.12 31.70
N ASP A 402 -10.54 29.51 30.50
CA ASP A 402 -11.73 28.78 30.05
C ASP A 402 -11.44 27.45 29.32
N GLY A 403 -10.18 27.01 29.27
CA GLY A 403 -9.76 25.76 28.64
C GLY A 403 -9.44 25.90 27.16
N ILE A 404 -9.51 27.10 26.60
CA ILE A 404 -9.07 27.45 25.24
C ILE A 404 -7.78 28.27 25.35
N ALA A 405 -6.83 28.05 24.45
CA ALA A 405 -5.60 28.82 24.42
C ALA A 405 -5.87 30.30 24.06
N ASP A 406 -5.17 31.21 24.74
CA ASP A 406 -5.27 32.65 24.49
C ASP A 406 -4.81 33.05 23.06
N THR A 407 -4.06 32.17 22.39
CA THR A 407 -3.48 32.39 21.06
C THR A 407 -3.81 31.25 20.08
N PRO A 408 -4.07 31.56 18.80
CA PRO A 408 -4.30 30.54 17.77
C PRO A 408 -3.09 29.62 17.53
N PHE A 409 -3.35 28.35 17.21
CA PHE A 409 -2.33 27.42 16.75
C PHE A 409 -2.15 27.54 15.24
N MET A 410 -0.92 27.84 14.80
CA MET A 410 -0.58 27.99 13.39
C MET A 410 -0.25 26.62 12.79
N ILE A 411 -1.01 26.19 11.77
CA ILE A 411 -0.83 24.86 11.15
C ILE A 411 0.25 24.91 10.07
N GLN A 412 0.25 25.97 9.25
CA GLN A 412 1.26 26.16 8.21
C GLN A 412 1.62 27.63 8.05
N GLU A 413 2.92 27.91 7.90
CA GLU A 413 3.41 29.24 7.54
C GLU A 413 3.21 29.50 6.04
N THR A 414 3.05 30.77 5.70
CA THR A 414 2.67 31.24 4.37
C THR A 414 3.71 30.90 3.29
N ILE A 415 3.24 30.44 2.13
CA ILE A 415 3.91 30.72 0.86
C ILE A 415 3.39 32.11 0.40
N ALA A 416 4.31 33.01 0.06
CA ALA A 416 4.12 34.44 -0.18
C ALA A 416 2.71 34.87 -0.69
N GLY A 417 1.88 35.42 0.21
CA GLY A 417 0.67 36.18 -0.14
C GLY A 417 -0.68 35.54 0.23
N LEU A 418 -0.72 34.30 0.71
CA LEU A 418 -1.96 33.60 1.07
C LEU A 418 -2.34 33.81 2.56
N PRO A 419 -3.61 33.70 2.98
CA PRO A 419 -3.99 33.69 4.40
C PRO A 419 -3.45 32.47 5.15
N TYR A 420 -3.35 32.60 6.48
CA TYR A 420 -2.85 31.54 7.36
C TYR A 420 -3.90 30.45 7.59
N THR A 421 -3.50 29.17 7.48
CA THR A 421 -4.27 28.05 8.02
C THR A 421 -3.96 27.91 9.51
N MET A 422 -4.97 28.06 10.36
CA MET A 422 -4.82 28.03 11.81
C MET A 422 -6.04 27.40 12.50
N ASP A 423 -5.82 26.89 13.69
CA ASP A 423 -6.86 26.61 14.66
C ASP A 423 -7.04 27.86 15.56
N PRO A 424 -8.16 28.59 15.45
CA PRO A 424 -8.37 29.84 16.17
C PRO A 424 -8.68 29.65 17.66
N TYR A 425 -9.10 28.46 18.09
CA TYR A 425 -9.47 28.18 19.47
C TYR A 425 -8.90 26.82 19.94
N PRO A 426 -7.57 26.65 19.99
CA PRO A 426 -6.94 25.40 20.43
C PRO A 426 -7.38 25.02 21.83
N LEU A 427 -7.65 23.74 22.06
CA LEU A 427 -7.96 23.23 23.39
C LEU A 427 -6.70 23.11 24.26
N MET A 428 -6.82 23.41 25.55
CA MET A 428 -5.73 23.29 26.52
C MET A 428 -5.60 21.91 27.17
N ALA A 429 -6.59 21.05 26.97
CA ALA A 429 -6.58 19.66 27.40
C ALA A 429 -7.03 18.76 26.25
N PRO A 430 -6.61 17.47 26.23
CA PRO A 430 -7.12 16.50 25.27
C PRO A 430 -8.65 16.50 25.26
N TRP A 431 -9.22 16.46 24.06
CA TRP A 431 -10.63 16.27 23.87
C TRP A 431 -11.07 14.91 24.41
N SER A 432 -12.19 14.92 25.14
CA SER A 432 -12.91 13.74 25.57
C SER A 432 -14.39 13.96 25.23
N PRO A 433 -15.04 13.03 24.51
CA PRO A 433 -16.46 13.12 24.18
C PRO A 433 -17.40 13.00 25.39
#